data_AF-A0A382HN27-F1
#
_entry.id   AF-A0A382HN27-F1
#
_cell.length_a   1.000
_cell.length_b   1.000
_cell.length_c   1.000
_cell.angle_alpha   90.00
_cell.angle_beta   90.00
_cell.angle_gamma   90.00
#
_symmetry.space_group_name_H-M   'P 1'
#
loop_
_entity.id
_entity.type
_entity.pdbx_description
1 polymer ?
#
loop_
_entity_poly.entity_id
_entity_poly.type
_entity_poly.pdbx_seq_one_letter_code
_entity_poly.pdbx_strand_id
1 'polypeptide(L)' 'MSLQAVITLTYIPFVVFAAMSCLYKGRKAKILKILSAVLISIASVTYIFFIKSLF' A
#
# COMPACT_ATOMS: atom_id res chain seq x y z
N MET A 1 -15.83 -5.27 6.18
CA MET A 1 -15.24 -5.10 4.83
C MET A 1 -14.64 -6.43 4.42
N SER A 2 -14.84 -6.88 3.18
CA SER A 2 -14.16 -8.11 2.70
C SER A 2 -12.65 -7.89 2.65
N LEU A 3 -11.86 -8.95 2.87
CA LEU A 3 -10.39 -8.91 2.73
C LEU A 3 -9.96 -8.36 1.37
N GLN A 4 -10.73 -8.68 0.33
CA GLN A 4 -10.56 -8.17 -1.02
C GLN A 4 -10.72 -6.65 -1.10
N ALA A 5 -11.73 -6.07 -0.43
CA ALA A 5 -11.90 -4.61 -0.37
C ALA A 5 -10.74 -3.91 0.34
N VAL A 6 -10.18 -4.52 1.40
CA VAL A 6 -9.00 -3.97 2.10
C VAL A 6 -7.79 -3.94 1.18
N ILE A 7 -7.54 -5.01 0.43
CA ILE A 7 -6.43 -5.09 -0.54
C ILE A 7 -6.60 -4.03 -1.64
N THR A 8 -7.79 -3.89 -2.22
CA THR A 8 -8.03 -2.89 -3.27
C THR A 8 -7.86 -1.47 -2.75
N LEU A 9 -8.39 -1.18 -1.56
CA LEU A 9 -8.30 0.15 -0.92
C LEU A 9 -6.89 0.52 -0.47
N THR A 10 -6.00 -0.45 -0.20
CA THR A 10 -4.59 -0.18 0.13
C THR A 10 -3.70 -0.14 -1.10
N TYR A 11 -3.98 -0.96 -2.12
CA TYR A 11 -3.17 -1.04 -3.33
C TYR A 11 -3.27 0.23 -4.20
N ILE A 12 -4.48 0.77 -4.41
CA ILE A 12 -4.68 1.98 -5.21
C ILE A 12 -3.87 3.18 -4.65
N PRO A 13 -4.01 3.59 -3.38
CA PRO A 13 -3.23 4.68 -2.83
C PRO A 13 -1.74 4.36 -2.73
N PHE A 14 -1.34 3.08 -2.59
CA PHE A 14 0.07 2.68 -2.67
C PHE A 14 0.68 3.09 -4.02
N VAL A 15 0.03 2.72 -5.13
CA VAL A 15 0.51 3.03 -6.49
C VAL A 15 0.52 4.55 -6.72
N VAL A 16 -0.53 5.25 -6.30
CA VAL A 16 -0.62 6.71 -6.43
C VAL A 16 0.49 7.41 -5.66
N PHE A 17 0.74 7.03 -4.40
CA PHE A 17 1.81 7.64 -3.60
C PHE A 17 3.20 7.29 -4.13
N ALA A 18 3.39 6.07 -4.64
CA ALA A 18 4.64 5.69 -5.30
C ALA A 18 4.91 6.59 -6.53
N ALA A 19 3.91 6.73 -7.42
CA ALA A 19 4.02 7.57 -8.61
C ALA A 19 4.23 9.05 -8.26
N MET A 20 3.46 9.58 -7.31
CA MET A 20 3.61 10.97 -6.84
C MET A 20 4.99 11.21 -6.22
N SER A 21 5.58 10.21 -5.54
CA SER A 21 6.92 10.34 -4.98
C SER A 21 8.02 10.54 -6.02
N CYS A 22 7.78 10.15 -7.27
CA CYS A 22 8.67 10.40 -8.41
C CYS A 22 8.56 11.84 -8.94
N LEU A 23 7.40 12.48 -8.75
CA LEU A 23 7.13 13.85 -9.21
C LEU A 23 7.61 14.91 -8.22
N TYR A 24 7.57 14.63 -6.91
CA TYR A 24 8.05 15.55 -5.89
C TYR A 24 9.54 15.31 -5.54
N LYS A 25 10.21 16.32 -4.98
CA LYS A 25 11.60 16.23 -4.47
C LYS A 25 11.70 16.58 -2.99
N GLY A 26 12.81 16.18 -2.37
CA GLY A 26 13.14 16.51 -0.99
C GLY A 26 12.19 15.88 0.03
N ARG A 27 11.73 16.68 1.01
CA ARG A 27 10.95 16.17 2.16
C ARG A 27 9.61 15.56 1.75
N LYS A 28 8.91 16.16 0.77
CA LYS A 28 7.62 15.65 0.29
C LYS A 28 7.74 14.28 -0.38
N ALA A 29 8.77 14.09 -1.20
CA ALA A 29 9.06 12.80 -1.84
C ALA A 29 9.33 11.70 -0.80
N LYS A 30 10.10 12.03 0.25
CA LYS A 30 10.42 11.09 1.33
C LYS A 30 9.15 10.65 2.08
N ILE A 31 8.26 11.60 2.40
CA ILE A 31 7.00 11.30 3.09
C ILE A 31 6.11 10.40 2.23
N LEU A 32 5.97 10.70 0.92
CA LEU A 32 5.17 9.88 0.00
C LEU A 32 5.72 8.46 -0.14
N LYS A 33 7.05 8.29 -0.19
CA LYS A 33 7.68 6.96 -0.19
C LYS A 33 7.41 6.18 1.08
N ILE A 34 7.48 6.84 2.25
CA ILE A 34 7.18 6.21 3.54
C ILE A 34 5.71 5.77 3.58
N LEU A 35 4.78 6.64 3.17
CA LEU A 35 3.35 6.31 3.12
C LEU A 35 3.06 5.14 2.17
N SER A 36 3.69 5.13 0.99
CA SER A 36 3.61 4.03 0.03
C SER A 36 4.15 2.73 0.65
N ALA A 37 5.32 2.75 1.30
CA ALA A 37 5.91 1.60 1.96
C ALA A 37 5.03 1.03 3.09
N VAL A 38 4.36 1.89 3.86
CA VAL A 38 3.43 1.45 4.92
C VAL A 38 2.20 0.77 4.31
N LEU A 39 1.62 1.33 3.25
CA LEU A 39 0.44 0.76 2.59
C LEU A 39 0.72 -0.61 1.97
N ILE A 40 1.84 -0.79 1.26
CA ILE A 40 2.19 -2.10 0.68
C ILE A 40 2.48 -3.14 1.76
N SER A 41 3.06 -2.72 2.90
CA SER A 41 3.32 -3.63 4.03
C SER A 41 2.01 -4.14 4.63
N ILE A 42 1.05 -3.24 4.88
CA ILE A 42 -0.29 -3.61 5.38
C ILE A 42 -0.97 -4.55 4.38
N ALA A 43 -0.99 -4.19 3.09
CA ALA A 43 -1.61 -5.01 2.05
C ALA A 43 -0.99 -6.42 1.97
N SER A 44 0.35 -6.52 2.08
CA SER A 44 1.07 -7.79 2.04
C SER A 44 0.72 -8.68 3.24
N VAL A 45 0.69 -8.11 4.45
CA VAL A 45 0.29 -8.85 5.66
C VAL A 45 -1.16 -9.33 5.53
N THR A 46 -2.08 -8.46 5.12
CA THR A 46 -3.48 -8.80 4.88
C THR A 46 -3.64 -9.92 3.85
N TYR A 47 -2.83 -9.90 2.78
CA TYR A 47 -2.84 -10.94 1.75
C TYR A 47 -2.33 -12.29 2.26
N ILE A 48 -1.28 -12.31 3.09
CA ILE A 48 -0.78 -13.53 3.73
C ILE A 48 -1.86 -14.16 4.62
N PHE A 49 -2.56 -13.34 5.43
CA PHE A 49 -3.68 -13.82 6.26
C PHE A 49 -4.85 -14.35 5.41
N PHE A 50 -5.14 -13.70 4.28
CA PHE A 50 -6.17 -14.18 3.35
C PHE A 50 -5.83 -15.55 2.78
N ILE A 51 -4.59 -15.76 2.32
CA ILE A 51 -4.13 -17.06 1.81
C ILE A 51 -4.22 -18.12 2.91
N LYS A 52 -3.76 -17.81 4.13
CA LYS A 52 -3.86 -18.71 5.28
C LYS A 52 -5.28 -19.02 5.72
N SER A 53 -6.27 -18.22 5.33
CA SER A 53 -7.68 -18.49 5.62
C SER A 53 -8.34 -19.36 4.55
N LEU A 54 -7.71 -19.50 3.38
CA LEU A 54 -8.19 -20.32 2.25
C LEU A 54 -7.63 -21.75 2.26
N PHE A 55 -6.50 -21.97 2.95
CA PHE A 55 -5.84 -23.27 3.15
C PHE A 55 -5.97 -23.72 4.59
#